data_AF-A0A3D4H517-F1
#
_entry.id   AF-A0A3D4H517-F1
#
_cell.length_a   1.000
_cell.length_b   1.000
_cell.length_c   1.000
_cell.angle_alpha   90.00
_cell.angle_beta   90.00
_cell.angle_gamma   90.00
#
_symmetry.space_group_name_H-M   'P 1'
#
loop_
_entity.id
_entity.type
_entity.pdbx_description
1 polymer ?
#
loop_
_entity_poly.entity_id
_entity_poly.type
_entity_poly.pdbx_seq_one_letter_code
_entity_poly.pdbx_strand_id
1 'polypeptide(L)'
;MPRKKKSDASSSKGMSKHQVNERIRLLIRQSKEQGYLTYSDINGALPEGVNRQDDIDNIVSILQNLEIEILDPSEVDSFKAKQEEQEEAQTKTSGHDILDDPVRMYLKQM
;
A
#
# COMPACT_ATOMS: atom_id res chain seq x y z
N MET A 1 -21.48 6.61 -41.10
CA MET A 1 -21.17 7.61 -40.05
C MET A 1 -22.23 8.71 -40.12
N PRO A 2 -22.79 9.28 -39.02
CA PRO A 2 -22.07 9.75 -37.83
C PRO A 2 -22.71 9.49 -36.42
N ARG A 3 -21.81 9.26 -35.46
CA ARG A 3 -21.71 9.68 -34.03
C ARG A 3 -22.92 10.39 -33.36
N LYS A 4 -23.37 9.90 -32.19
CA LYS A 4 -23.17 10.57 -30.89
C LYS A 4 -23.66 9.76 -29.68
N LYS A 5 -22.72 9.59 -28.73
CA LYS A 5 -22.85 9.35 -27.28
C LYS A 5 -24.27 9.52 -26.70
N LYS A 6 -24.83 8.45 -26.15
CA LYS A 6 -25.62 8.50 -24.91
C LYS A 6 -24.66 8.06 -23.79
N SER A 7 -23.66 8.86 -23.42
CA SER A 7 -23.71 9.66 -22.20
C SER A 7 -24.38 8.89 -21.06
N ASP A 8 -23.55 8.12 -20.36
CA ASP A 8 -23.80 7.46 -19.10
C ASP A 8 -24.64 8.34 -18.17
N ALA A 9 -25.88 7.94 -17.98
CA ALA A 9 -26.80 8.53 -17.00
C ALA A 9 -26.80 7.70 -15.71
N SER A 10 -25.63 7.32 -15.21
CA SER A 10 -25.47 6.65 -13.89
C SER A 10 -25.08 7.65 -12.81
N SER A 11 -25.74 8.82 -12.79
CA SER A 11 -25.58 9.79 -11.72
C SER A 11 -26.32 9.32 -10.46
N SER A 12 -25.59 9.23 -9.35
CA SER A 12 -26.06 9.27 -7.94
C SER A 12 -26.57 8.00 -7.23
N LYS A 13 -26.16 6.78 -7.62
CA LYS A 13 -26.35 5.62 -6.73
C LYS A 13 -25.13 5.50 -5.81
N GLY A 14 -25.25 5.87 -4.53
CA GLY A 14 -24.22 5.61 -3.53
C GLY A 14 -23.87 4.11 -3.48
N MET A 15 -22.63 3.78 -3.12
CA MET A 15 -22.17 2.38 -3.09
C MET A 15 -23.07 1.52 -2.21
N SER A 16 -23.36 0.30 -2.66
CA SER A 16 -23.96 -0.70 -1.80
C SER A 16 -22.96 -1.15 -0.73
N LYS A 17 -23.46 -1.56 0.45
CA LYS A 17 -22.62 -2.12 1.53
C LYS A 17 -21.71 -3.27 1.05
N HIS A 18 -22.18 -4.06 0.09
CA HIS A 18 -21.38 -5.15 -0.50
C HIS A 18 -20.17 -4.63 -1.27
N GLN A 19 -20.34 -3.58 -2.07
CA GLN A 19 -19.24 -2.95 -2.80
C GLN A 19 -18.22 -2.33 -1.84
N VAL A 20 -18.68 -1.64 -0.79
CA VAL A 20 -17.79 -1.09 0.26
C VAL A 20 -16.96 -2.20 0.91
N ASN A 21 -17.59 -3.32 1.28
CA ASN A 21 -16.90 -4.46 1.87
C ASN A 21 -15.89 -5.11 0.91
N GLU A 22 -16.15 -5.13 -0.39
CA GLU A 22 -15.16 -5.57 -1.38
C GLU A 22 -13.96 -4.62 -1.43
N ARG A 23 -14.18 -3.30 -1.37
CA ARG A 23 -13.08 -2.32 -1.36
C ARG A 23 -12.24 -2.41 -0.11
N ILE A 24 -12.87 -2.53 1.05
CA ILE A 24 -12.15 -2.74 2.32
C ILE A 24 -11.29 -4.01 2.23
N ARG A 25 -11.82 -5.12 1.72
CA ARG A 25 -11.03 -6.36 1.56
C ARG A 25 -9.84 -6.20 0.63
N LEU A 26 -10.00 -5.45 -0.46
CA LEU A 26 -8.90 -5.10 -1.37
C LEU A 26 -7.82 -4.27 -0.66
N LEU A 27 -8.23 -3.22 0.06
CA LEU A 27 -7.35 -2.32 0.79
C LEU A 27 -6.59 -3.05 1.92
N ILE A 28 -7.26 -3.93 2.67
CA ILE A 28 -6.62 -4.79 3.69
C ILE A 28 -5.53 -5.68 3.08
N ARG A 29 -5.77 -6.21 1.87
CA ARG A 29 -4.76 -7.04 1.22
C ARG A 29 -3.54 -6.21 0.82
N GLN A 30 -3.75 -5.02 0.24
CA GLN A 30 -2.67 -4.10 -0.10
C GLN A 30 -1.89 -3.66 1.14
N SER A 31 -2.60 -3.33 2.24
CA SER A 31 -1.96 -2.94 3.49
C SER A 31 -1.09 -4.04 4.09
N LYS A 32 -1.47 -5.32 3.93
CA LYS A 32 -0.65 -6.45 4.38
C LYS A 32 0.61 -6.65 3.54
N GLU A 33 0.59 -6.28 2.27
CA GLU A 33 1.75 -6.42 1.38
C GLU A 33 2.80 -5.34 1.65
N GLN A 34 2.39 -4.08 1.89
CA GLN A 34 3.31 -2.94 2.07
C GLN A 34 3.42 -2.41 3.51
N GLY A 35 2.55 -2.87 4.42
CA GLY A 35 2.52 -2.45 5.83
C GLY A 35 1.75 -1.15 6.11
N TYR A 36 1.26 -0.46 5.07
CA TYR A 36 0.53 0.80 5.19
C TYR A 36 -0.48 0.97 4.04
N LEU A 37 -1.35 1.97 4.12
CA LEU A 37 -2.19 2.45 3.03
C LEU A 37 -2.02 3.96 2.89
N THR A 38 -2.30 4.49 1.70
CA THR A 38 -2.33 5.93 1.50
C THR A 38 -3.74 6.43 1.24
N TYR A 39 -3.99 7.70 1.53
CA TYR A 39 -5.24 8.35 1.10
C TYR A 39 -5.45 8.25 -0.42
N SER A 40 -4.36 8.25 -1.19
CA SER A 40 -4.42 8.05 -2.64
C SER A 40 -4.87 6.63 -3.00
N ASP A 41 -4.40 5.60 -2.29
CA ASP A 41 -4.81 4.21 -2.52
C ASP A 41 -6.29 4.00 -2.16
N ILE A 42 -6.73 4.58 -1.05
CA ILE A 42 -8.13 4.55 -0.63
C ILE A 42 -9.00 5.21 -1.70
N ASN A 43 -8.65 6.42 -2.14
CA ASN A 43 -9.39 7.13 -3.18
C ASN A 43 -9.35 6.42 -4.53
N GLY A 44 -8.23 5.79 -4.89
CA GLY A 44 -8.07 5.04 -6.14
C GLY A 44 -8.78 3.69 -6.15
N ALA A 45 -9.03 3.10 -4.98
CA ALA A 45 -9.81 1.87 -4.86
C ALA A 45 -11.33 2.11 -5.07
N LEU A 46 -11.78 3.36 -4.98
CA LEU A 46 -13.18 3.75 -5.15
C LEU A 46 -13.54 3.94 -6.64
N PRO A 47 -14.73 3.49 -7.07
CA PRO A 47 -15.20 3.73 -8.44
C PRO A 47 -15.48 5.22 -8.72
N GLU A 48 -15.30 5.65 -9.97
CA GLU A 48 -15.68 7.00 -10.39
C GLU A 48 -17.16 7.28 -10.09
N GLY A 49 -17.42 8.37 -9.36
CA GLY A 49 -18.76 8.75 -8.89
C GLY A 49 -19.02 8.43 -7.42
N VAL A 50 -18.07 7.82 -6.70
CA VAL A 50 -18.18 7.50 -5.27
C VAL A 50 -17.04 8.15 -4.46
N ASN A 51 -16.76 9.42 -4.74
CA ASN A 51 -15.87 10.27 -3.94
C ASN A 51 -16.64 11.06 -2.90
N ARG A 52 -17.70 10.49 -2.30
CA ARG A 52 -18.37 11.15 -1.19
C ARG A 52 -17.45 11.10 0.02
N GLN A 53 -17.18 12.25 0.61
CA GLN A 53 -16.36 12.37 1.82
C GLN A 53 -16.84 11.40 2.90
N ASP A 54 -18.16 11.31 3.12
CA ASP A 54 -18.76 10.41 4.10
C ASP A 54 -18.37 8.92 3.90
N ASP A 55 -18.30 8.46 2.65
CA ASP A 55 -17.96 7.06 2.35
C ASP A 55 -16.47 6.80 2.58
N ILE A 56 -15.63 7.77 2.25
CA ILE A 56 -14.18 7.74 2.50
C ILE A 56 -13.92 7.70 4.01
N ASP A 57 -14.55 8.59 4.77
CA ASP A 57 -14.40 8.68 6.22
C ASP A 57 -14.83 7.39 6.92
N ASN A 58 -15.92 6.77 6.44
CA ASN A 58 -16.37 5.46 6.92
C ASN A 58 -15.34 4.36 6.65
N ILE A 59 -14.75 4.31 5.45
CA ILE A 59 -13.72 3.32 5.10
C ILE A 59 -12.46 3.55 5.95
N VAL A 60 -11.99 4.79 6.07
CA VAL A 60 -10.84 5.17 6.90
C VAL A 60 -11.06 4.72 8.34
N SER A 61 -12.24 4.99 8.91
CA SER A 61 -12.58 4.57 10.27
C SER A 61 -12.53 3.05 10.44
N ILE A 62 -13.02 2.28 9.45
CA ILE A 62 -12.97 0.82 9.49
C ILE A 62 -11.52 0.32 9.39
N LEU A 63 -10.69 0.91 8.51
CA LEU A 63 -9.29 0.53 8.36
C LEU A 63 -8.49 0.83 9.63
N GLN A 64 -8.72 1.96 10.28
CA GLN A 64 -8.11 2.31 11.56
C GLN A 64 -8.51 1.34 12.67
N ASN A 65 -9.78 0.92 12.72
CA ASN A 65 -10.25 -0.11 13.65
C ASN A 65 -9.60 -1.49 13.41
N LEU A 66 -9.05 -1.71 12.21
CA LEU A 66 -8.30 -2.92 11.85
C LEU A 66 -6.78 -2.75 12.05
N GLU A 67 -6.35 -1.69 12.75
CA GLU A 67 -4.94 -1.38 13.02
C GLU A 67 -4.11 -1.21 11.73
N ILE A 68 -4.72 -0.66 10.67
CA ILE A 68 -4.03 -0.38 9.42
C ILE A 68 -3.47 1.05 9.46
N GLU A 69 -2.16 1.17 9.25
CA GLU A 69 -1.48 2.45 9.15
C GLU A 69 -1.92 3.18 7.88
N ILE A 70 -2.41 4.41 8.02
CA ILE A 70 -2.79 5.27 6.90
C ILE A 70 -1.84 6.46 6.87
N LEU A 71 -1.05 6.56 5.80
CA LEU A 71 -0.04 7.59 5.61
C LEU A 71 -0.46 8.58 4.53
N ASP A 72 0.05 9.79 4.62
CA ASP A 72 -0.05 10.74 3.51
C ASP A 72 0.91 10.34 2.37
N PRO A 73 0.56 10.59 1.10
CA PRO A 73 1.41 10.26 -0.03
C PRO A 73 2.80 10.92 0.04
N SER A 74 2.94 12.05 0.74
CA SER A 74 4.23 12.70 1.00
C SER A 74 5.08 11.97 2.05
N GLU A 75 4.47 11.20 2.94
CA GLU A 75 5.17 10.47 4.01
C GLU A 75 5.60 9.07 3.58
N VAL A 76 4.99 8.54 2.52
CA VAL A 76 5.30 7.23 1.94
C VAL A 76 6.77 7.08 1.60
N ASP A 77 7.36 8.07 0.92
CA ASP A 77 8.76 7.99 0.49
C ASP A 77 9.70 7.94 1.71
N SER A 78 9.37 8.69 2.76
CA SER A 78 10.13 8.67 4.02
C SER A 78 9.96 7.35 4.77
N PHE A 79 8.75 6.76 4.75
CA PHE A 79 8.47 5.46 5.37
C PHE A 79 9.20 4.32 4.63
N LYS A 80 9.16 4.33 3.29
CA LYS A 80 9.89 3.37 2.45
C LYS A 80 11.40 3.47 2.64
N ALA A 81 11.96 4.69 2.66
CA ALA A 81 13.38 4.88 2.89
C ALA A 81 13.83 4.29 4.23
N LYS A 82 13.03 4.46 5.29
CA LYS A 82 13.30 3.86 6.61
C LYS A 82 13.19 2.33 6.63
N GLN A 83 12.22 1.76 5.92
CA GLN A 83 12.05 0.31 5.77
C GLN A 83 13.24 -0.30 5.02
N GLU A 84 13.65 0.31 3.90
CA GLU A 84 14.77 -0.15 3.08
C GLU A 84 16.10 -0.06 3.83
N GLU A 85 16.34 1.00 4.61
CA GLU A 85 17.52 1.12 5.47
C GLU A 85 17.56 0.06 6.58
N GLN A 86 16.40 -0.30 7.15
CA GLN A 86 16.32 -1.39 8.14
C GLN A 86 16.58 -2.77 7.51
N GLU A 87 16.12 -3.01 6.29
CA GLU A 87 16.35 -4.27 5.57
C GLU A 87 17.81 -4.40 5.09
N GLU A 88 18.42 -3.29 4.66
CA GLU A 88 19.84 -3.24 4.30
C GLU A 88 20.76 -3.41 5.53
N ALA A 89 20.34 -2.92 6.70
CA ALA A 89 21.06 -3.14 7.95
C ALA A 89 21.04 -4.63 8.38
N GLN A 90 19.92 -5.34 8.20
CA GLN A 90 19.82 -6.77 8.54
C GLN A 90 20.63 -7.67 7.58
N THR A 91 20.75 -7.28 6.31
CA THR A 91 21.61 -8.00 5.35
C THR A 91 23.09 -7.74 5.60
N LYS A 92 23.46 -6.54 6.07
CA LYS A 92 24.84 -6.21 6.47
C LYS A 92 25.26 -6.87 7.80
N THR A 93 24.35 -7.10 8.75
CA THR A 93 24.67 -7.90 9.96
C THR A 93 24.85 -9.39 9.65
N SER A 94 24.19 -9.91 8.61
CA SER A 94 24.40 -11.29 8.13
C SER A 94 25.68 -11.45 7.29
N GLY A 95 26.27 -10.33 6.84
CA GLY A 95 27.52 -10.28 6.09
C GLY A 95 28.75 -9.91 6.93
N HIS A 96 28.59 -9.53 8.20
CA HIS A 96 29.72 -9.12 9.05
C HIS A 96 30.45 -10.29 9.72
N ASP A 97 29.83 -11.48 9.80
CA ASP A 97 30.50 -12.71 10.28
C ASP A 97 31.29 -13.44 9.17
N ILE A 98 31.24 -12.96 7.92
CA ILE A 98 31.99 -13.57 6.80
C ILE A 98 33.41 -13.00 6.67
N LEU A 99 33.73 -11.90 7.38
CA LEU A 99 34.98 -11.16 7.20
C LEU A 99 36.08 -11.46 8.21
N ASP A 100 35.89 -12.36 9.17
CA ASP A 100 36.89 -12.64 10.21
C ASP A 100 37.40 -14.09 10.27
N ASP A 101 37.24 -14.88 9.20
CA ASP A 101 37.84 -16.22 9.13
C ASP A 101 39.14 -16.24 8.28
N PRO A 102 40.33 -16.19 8.91
CA PRO A 102 41.62 -16.25 8.21
C PRO A 102 41.85 -17.56 7.45
N VAL A 103 41.09 -18.62 7.75
CA VAL A 103 41.18 -19.91 7.04
C VAL A 103 40.63 -19.78 5.61
N ARG A 104 39.58 -18.97 5.41
CA ARG A 104 38.99 -18.72 4.08
C ARG A 104 39.91 -17.92 3.15
N MET A 105 40.73 -17.02 3.72
CA MET A 105 41.74 -16.28 2.95
C MET A 105 42.79 -17.24 2.37
N TYR A 106 43.19 -18.25 3.15
CA TYR A 106 44.25 -19.18 2.76
C TYR A 106 43.82 -20.16 1.66
N LEU A 107 42.54 -20.57 1.61
CA LEU A 107 42.02 -21.49 0.58
C LEU A 107 41.87 -20.83 -0.80
N LYS A 108 41.84 -19.50 -0.88
CA LYS A 108 41.70 -18.76 -2.14
C LYS A 108 43.05 -18.51 -2.84
N GLN A 109 44.16 -18.77 -2.17
CA GLN A 109 45.50 -18.41 -2.64
C GLN A 109 46.29 -19.61 -3.21
N MET A 110 45.62 -20.75 -3.45
CA MET A 110 46.16 -21.89 -4.21
C MET A 110 45.43 -22.06 -5.54
#